data_AF-A0A5N5PWT1-F1
#
_entry.id   AF-A0A5N5PWT1-F1
#
_cell.length_a   1.000
_cell.length_b   1.000
_cell.length_c   1.000
_cell.angle_alpha   90.00
_cell.angle_beta   90.00
_cell.angle_gamma   90.00
#
_symmetry.space_group_name_H-M   'P 1'
#
loop_
_entity.id
_entity.type
_entity.pdbx_description
1 polymer ?
#
loop_
_entity_poly.entity_id
_entity_poly.type
_entity_poly.pdbx_seq_one_letter_code
_entity_poly.pdbx_strand_id
1 'polypeptide(L)'
;MNELHERFSAKGLVVLGVPCNQFGHQENCKNEEILMSLKYVRPGNGFEPKFQLLEKVDVNGKDAHPLFVFLKEKLPFPSDEPTALMGDPKCIIWSPVCRNDISWNFEKFLIGPDGVPFKRYSRRYLTSDIEGDIKKLLGIAK
;
A
#
# COMPACT_ATOMS: atom_id res chain seq x y z
N MET A 1 -4.99 -9.51 0.99
CA MET A 1 -3.71 -9.41 1.72
C MET A 1 -3.48 -10.61 2.64
N ASN A 2 -4.37 -10.90 3.60
CA ASN A 2 -4.27 -12.12 4.43
C ASN A 2 -4.07 -13.39 3.60
N GLU A 3 -4.89 -13.60 2.55
CA GLU A 3 -4.79 -14.79 1.70
C GLU A 3 -3.40 -14.94 1.04
N LEU A 4 -2.86 -13.86 0.45
CA LEU A 4 -1.52 -13.89 -0.14
C LEU A 4 -0.44 -14.17 0.92
N HIS A 5 -0.56 -13.53 2.09
CA HIS A 5 0.37 -13.78 3.19
C HIS A 5 0.34 -15.25 3.61
N GLU A 6 -0.84 -15.84 3.82
CA GLU A 6 -0.98 -17.26 4.20
C GLU A 6 -0.36 -18.22 3.17
N ARG A 7 -0.55 -17.94 1.87
CA ARG A 7 -0.11 -18.83 0.80
C ARG A 7 1.38 -18.73 0.48
N PHE A 8 1.98 -17.56 0.72
CA PHE A 8 3.33 -17.25 0.23
C PHE A 8 4.32 -16.80 1.31
N SER A 9 3.93 -16.59 2.58
CA SER A 9 4.85 -16.17 3.64
C SER A 9 5.96 -17.17 3.91
N ALA A 10 5.62 -18.46 3.98
CA ALA A 10 6.60 -19.55 4.09
C ALA A 10 7.54 -19.67 2.86
N LYS A 11 7.23 -18.99 1.76
CA LYS A 11 8.02 -18.96 0.52
C LYS A 11 8.80 -17.65 0.36
N GLY A 12 8.72 -16.74 1.33
CA GLY A 12 9.48 -15.49 1.35
C GLY A 12 8.65 -14.22 1.10
N LEU A 13 7.34 -14.30 0.88
CA LEU A 13 6.51 -13.10 0.76
C LEU A 13 6.31 -12.43 2.14
N VAL A 14 6.72 -11.18 2.25
CA VAL A 14 6.36 -10.32 3.39
C VAL A 14 5.35 -9.28 2.92
N VAL A 15 4.26 -9.12 3.68
CA VAL A 15 3.26 -8.08 3.45
C VAL A 15 3.38 -7.07 4.58
N LEU A 16 3.50 -5.79 4.22
CA LEU A 16 3.52 -4.68 5.16
C LEU A 16 2.33 -3.76 4.85
N GLY A 17 1.50 -3.50 5.85
CA GLY A 17 0.46 -2.47 5.77
C GLY A 17 0.93 -1.20 6.46
N VAL A 18 0.79 -0.07 5.78
CA VAL A 18 1.19 1.24 6.30
C VAL A 18 -0.06 2.12 6.36
N PRO A 19 -0.63 2.33 7.56
CA PRO A 19 -1.77 3.23 7.73
C PRO A 19 -1.40 4.67 7.33
N CYS A 20 -2.34 5.39 6.70
CA CYS A 20 -2.15 6.77 6.27
C CYS A 20 -3.51 7.48 6.25
N ASN A 21 -3.56 8.73 6.73
CA ASN A 21 -4.82 9.49 6.83
C ASN A 21 -4.97 10.59 5.77
N GLN A 22 -4.08 10.67 4.79
CA GLN A 22 -4.07 11.75 3.78
C GLN A 22 -5.21 11.63 2.76
N PHE A 23 -5.84 10.46 2.63
CA PHE A 23 -6.81 10.16 1.59
C PHE A 23 -8.23 10.13 2.15
N GLY A 24 -8.92 11.27 2.07
CA GLY A 24 -10.30 11.43 2.53
C GLY A 24 -10.49 11.13 4.01
N HIS A 25 -9.44 11.28 4.82
CA HIS A 25 -9.43 11.01 6.26
C HIS A 25 -10.02 9.63 6.64
N GLN A 26 -9.68 8.59 5.88
CA GLN A 26 -10.23 7.25 6.09
C GLN A 26 -9.56 6.46 7.23
N GLU A 27 -8.48 6.99 7.82
CA GLU A 27 -7.71 6.38 8.91
C GLU A 27 -7.56 7.35 10.09
N ASN A 28 -8.70 7.81 10.61
CA ASN A 28 -8.77 8.75 11.74
C ASN A 28 -8.36 8.12 13.07
N CYS A 29 -8.35 6.79 13.17
CA CYS A 29 -7.93 6.05 14.35
C CYS A 29 -6.47 6.39 14.72
N LYS A 30 -6.15 6.45 16.01
CA LYS A 30 -4.76 6.43 16.50
C LYS A 30 -4.15 5.05 16.30
N ASN A 31 -2.82 4.94 16.38
CA ASN A 31 -2.10 3.68 16.15
C ASN A 31 -2.67 2.52 16.99
N GLU A 32 -3.05 2.80 18.24
CA GLU A 32 -3.56 1.82 19.20
C GLU A 32 -5.01 1.38 18.89
N GLU A 33 -5.74 2.17 18.10
CA GLU A 33 -7.16 1.97 17.78
C GLU A 33 -7.36 1.22 16.45
N ILE A 34 -6.36 1.24 15.55
CA ILE A 34 -6.50 0.68 14.19
C ILE A 34 -6.88 -0.80 14.23
N LEU A 35 -6.20 -1.62 15.04
CA LEU A 35 -6.50 -3.05 15.14
C LEU A 35 -7.92 -3.30 15.69
N MET A 36 -8.39 -2.46 16.62
CA MET A 36 -9.75 -2.56 17.15
C MET A 36 -10.78 -2.20 16.09
N SER A 37 -10.54 -1.17 15.29
CA SER A 37 -11.39 -0.79 14.17
C SER A 37 -11.50 -1.91 13.13
N LEU A 38 -10.36 -2.53 12.76
CA LEU A 38 -10.35 -3.66 11.83
C LEU A 38 -11.12 -4.86 12.38
N LYS A 39 -10.96 -5.17 13.66
CA LYS A 39 -11.57 -6.33 14.33
C LYS A 39 -13.07 -6.19 14.58
N TYR A 40 -13.52 -4.99 14.96
CA TYR A 40 -14.89 -4.79 15.46
C TYR A 40 -15.76 -3.91 14.58
N VAL A 41 -15.18 -3.09 13.69
CA VAL A 41 -15.94 -2.12 12.88
C VAL A 41 -15.92 -2.51 11.40
N ARG A 42 -14.76 -2.44 10.74
CA ARG A 42 -14.61 -2.78 9.33
C ARG A 42 -13.17 -3.21 9.05
N PRO A 43 -12.91 -4.44 8.57
CA PRO A 43 -13.89 -5.45 8.12
C PRO A 43 -14.85 -5.98 9.19
N GLY A 44 -14.49 -5.88 10.47
CA GLY A 44 -15.32 -6.37 11.57
C GLY A 44 -15.29 -7.90 11.67
N ASN A 45 -16.27 -8.47 12.38
CA ASN A 45 -16.45 -9.92 12.53
C ASN A 45 -15.21 -10.67 13.06
N GLY A 46 -14.42 -10.04 13.92
CA GLY A 46 -13.21 -10.65 14.48
C GLY A 46 -12.05 -10.72 13.50
N PHE A 47 -12.08 -9.95 12.40
CA PHE A 47 -10.99 -9.90 11.44
C PHE A 47 -9.68 -9.44 12.11
N GLU A 48 -8.60 -10.17 11.84
CA GLU A 48 -7.25 -9.81 12.26
C GLU A 48 -6.31 -9.86 11.05
N PRO A 49 -5.47 -8.83 10.82
CA PRO A 49 -4.45 -8.89 9.79
C PRO A 49 -3.41 -9.95 10.15
N LYS A 50 -3.14 -10.87 9.21
CA LYS A 50 -2.11 -11.91 9.39
C LYS A 50 -0.70 -11.41 9.04
N PHE A 51 -0.58 -10.12 8.77
CA PHE A 51 0.63 -9.46 8.32
C PHE A 51 0.89 -8.22 9.17
N GLN A 52 2.11 -7.71 9.12
CA GLN A 52 2.52 -6.61 9.97
C GLN A 52 1.88 -5.29 9.50
N LEU A 53 1.21 -4.62 10.44
CA LEU A 53 0.88 -3.20 10.30
C LEU A 53 2.00 -2.38 10.97
N LEU A 54 2.42 -1.33 10.29
CA LEU A 54 3.37 -0.34 10.81
C LEU A 54 2.60 0.82 11.45
N GLU A 55 3.34 1.77 12.02
CA GLU A 55 2.77 3.02 12.51
C GLU A 55 2.18 3.85 11.36
N LYS A 56 1.18 4.66 11.69
CA LYS A 56 0.59 5.61 10.76
C LYS A 56 1.60 6.67 10.36
N VAL A 57 1.77 6.88 9.06
CA VAL A 57 2.67 7.89 8.51
C VAL A 57 2.03 8.64 7.34
N ASP A 58 2.62 9.76 6.98
CA ASP A 58 2.34 10.45 5.72
C ASP A 58 3.14 9.82 4.57
N VAL A 59 2.54 9.75 3.39
CA VAL A 59 3.14 9.14 2.19
C VAL A 59 3.36 10.16 1.07
N ASN A 60 2.72 11.32 1.17
CA ASN A 60 2.84 12.46 0.27
C ASN A 60 3.16 13.76 1.02
N GLY A 61 3.59 14.78 0.28
CA GLY A 61 3.95 16.09 0.84
C GLY A 61 5.32 16.12 1.53
N LYS A 62 5.60 17.25 2.18
CA LYS A 62 6.90 17.56 2.80
C LYS A 62 7.28 16.61 3.94
N ASP A 63 6.29 16.07 4.64
CA ASP A 63 6.45 15.20 5.81
C ASP A 63 6.34 13.71 5.43
N ALA A 64 6.34 13.38 4.13
CA ALA A 64 6.26 12.02 3.65
C ALA A 64 7.41 11.17 4.22
N HIS A 65 7.07 9.98 4.71
CA HIS A 65 8.07 9.05 5.23
C HIS A 65 9.11 8.71 4.14
N PRO A 66 10.42 8.67 4.45
CA PRO A 66 11.48 8.51 3.45
C PRO A 66 11.35 7.29 2.54
N LEU A 67 10.78 6.20 3.06
CA LEU A 67 10.46 5.01 2.26
C LEU A 67 9.54 5.34 1.08
N PHE A 68 8.47 6.12 1.31
CA PHE A 68 7.51 6.46 0.25
C PHE A 68 8.07 7.51 -0.70
N VAL A 69 8.95 8.41 -0.23
CA VAL A 69 9.72 9.29 -1.13
C VAL A 69 10.53 8.44 -2.10
N PHE A 70 11.33 7.51 -1.58
CA PHE A 70 12.13 6.59 -2.39
C PHE A 70 11.30 5.75 -3.37
N LEU A 71 10.20 5.14 -2.90
CA LEU A 71 9.34 4.29 -3.73
C LEU A 71 8.67 5.08 -4.85
N LYS A 72 8.19 6.31 -4.58
CA LYS A 72 7.61 7.20 -5.60
C LYS A 72 8.64 7.73 -6.58
N GLU A 73 9.91 7.87 -6.19
CA GLU A 73 10.98 8.22 -7.13
C GLU A 73 11.35 7.05 -8.06
N LYS A 74 11.45 5.84 -7.52
CA LYS A 74 11.81 4.64 -8.30
C LYS A 74 10.67 4.14 -9.17
N LEU A 75 9.43 4.27 -8.71
CA LEU A 75 8.21 3.85 -9.41
C LEU A 75 7.23 5.03 -9.46
N PRO A 76 7.46 6.01 -10.35
CA PRO A 76 6.73 7.27 -10.35
C PRO A 76 5.24 7.12 -10.67
N PHE A 77 4.86 6.09 -11.41
CA PHE A 77 3.48 5.90 -11.84
C PHE A 77 3.05 4.44 -11.64
N PRO A 78 1.79 4.19 -11.27
CA PRO A 78 1.22 2.85 -11.31
C PRO A 78 1.28 2.27 -12.71
N SER A 79 1.61 0.98 -12.83
CA SER A 79 1.74 0.30 -14.12
C SER A 79 0.43 0.17 -14.89
N ASP A 80 -0.70 0.18 -14.18
CA ASP A 80 -2.05 -0.01 -14.72
C ASP A 80 -2.82 1.31 -14.93
N GLU A 81 -2.50 2.36 -14.17
CA GLU A 81 -3.13 3.69 -14.29
C GLU A 81 -2.07 4.81 -14.18
N PRO A 82 -1.29 5.10 -15.23
CA PRO A 82 -0.12 5.98 -15.12
C PRO A 82 -0.44 7.49 -15.07
N THR A 83 -1.67 7.89 -15.39
CA THR A 83 -2.07 9.31 -15.52
C THR A 83 -3.01 9.79 -14.43
N ALA A 84 -3.59 8.89 -13.64
CA ALA A 84 -4.59 9.24 -12.64
C ALA A 84 -3.92 9.67 -11.33
N LEU A 85 -4.27 10.86 -10.83
CA LEU A 85 -3.85 11.34 -9.50
C LEU A 85 -5.04 11.52 -8.56
N MET A 86 -5.95 12.45 -8.85
CA MET A 86 -7.13 12.68 -8.02
C MET A 86 -8.29 13.19 -8.88
N GLY A 87 -9.50 12.72 -8.61
CA GLY A 87 -10.70 13.17 -9.33
C GLY A 87 -11.19 14.54 -8.86
N ASP A 88 -11.26 14.73 -7.54
CA ASP A 88 -11.59 16.01 -6.91
C ASP A 88 -10.33 16.65 -6.32
N PRO A 89 -9.88 17.81 -6.81
CA PRO A 89 -8.72 18.53 -6.26
C PRO A 89 -8.83 18.82 -4.77
N LYS A 90 -10.04 18.92 -4.20
CA LYS A 90 -10.25 19.15 -2.76
C LYS A 90 -9.76 18.00 -1.88
N CYS A 91 -9.60 16.80 -2.46
CA CYS A 91 -9.05 15.65 -1.74
C CYS A 91 -7.52 15.71 -1.61
N ILE A 92 -6.85 16.67 -2.26
CA ILE A 92 -5.41 16.89 -2.13
C ILE A 92 -5.18 17.88 -1.00
N ILE A 93 -4.77 17.37 0.16
CA ILE A 93 -4.57 18.16 1.39
C ILE A 93 -3.11 18.27 1.83
N TRP A 94 -2.20 17.68 1.05
CA TRP A 94 -0.76 17.72 1.32
C TRP A 94 -0.05 18.77 0.44
N SER A 95 1.16 19.14 0.85
CA SER A 95 2.01 20.06 0.11
C SER A 95 3.50 19.73 0.36
N PRO A 96 4.38 19.84 -0.65
CA PRO A 96 4.07 20.11 -2.05
C PRO A 96 3.34 18.94 -2.72
N VAL A 97 2.69 19.22 -3.84
CA VAL A 97 2.06 18.19 -4.69
C VAL A 97 3.03 17.80 -5.80
N CYS A 98 3.26 16.51 -5.97
CA CYS A 98 4.20 15.95 -6.94
C CYS A 98 3.47 15.03 -7.94
N ARG A 99 3.98 14.97 -9.18
CA ARG A 99 3.38 14.12 -10.24
C ARG A 99 3.36 12.63 -9.91
N ASN A 100 4.27 12.19 -9.05
CA ASN A 100 4.42 10.81 -8.64
C ASN A 100 3.71 10.47 -7.31
N ASP A 101 2.94 11.41 -6.75
CA ASP A 101 2.19 11.20 -5.51
C ASP A 101 1.29 9.98 -5.57
N ILE A 102 1.07 9.37 -4.39
CA ILE A 102 0.09 8.30 -4.23
C ILE A 102 -1.30 8.90 -4.37
N SER A 103 -2.11 8.29 -5.22
CA SER A 103 -3.43 8.79 -5.62
C SER A 103 -4.51 8.54 -4.56
N TRP A 104 -4.42 7.45 -3.81
CA TRP A 104 -5.42 7.05 -2.81
C TRP A 104 -4.95 5.92 -1.90
N ASN A 105 -5.80 5.55 -0.95
CA ASN A 105 -5.67 4.32 -0.18
C ASN A 105 -5.51 3.10 -1.08
N PHE A 106 -4.75 2.12 -0.58
CA PHE A 106 -4.50 0.84 -1.25
C PHE A 106 -3.77 0.95 -2.59
N GLU A 107 -2.86 1.89 -2.81
CA GLU A 107 -1.79 1.65 -3.79
C GLU A 107 -0.82 0.57 -3.27
N LYS A 108 -0.16 -0.15 -4.17
CA LYS A 108 0.71 -1.27 -3.82
C LYS A 108 2.07 -1.11 -4.49
N PHE A 109 3.12 -1.41 -3.75
CA PHE A 109 4.48 -1.51 -4.26
C PHE A 109 4.97 -2.94 -4.05
N LEU A 110 5.45 -3.58 -5.11
CA LEU A 110 6.11 -4.88 -5.04
C LEU A 110 7.62 -4.66 -5.13
N ILE A 111 8.34 -5.21 -4.17
CA ILE A 111 9.80 -5.10 -4.03
C ILE A 111 10.40 -6.50 -4.22
N GLY A 112 11.49 -6.58 -4.98
CA GLY A 112 12.23 -7.81 -5.20
C GLY A 112 12.96 -8.31 -3.95
N PRO A 113 13.39 -9.59 -3.92
CA PRO A 113 14.17 -10.16 -2.82
C PRO A 113 15.54 -9.49 -2.64
N ASP A 114 16.02 -8.77 -3.64
CA ASP A 114 17.22 -7.93 -3.64
C ASP A 114 16.97 -6.52 -3.06
N GLY A 115 15.75 -6.21 -2.65
CA GLY A 115 15.35 -4.90 -2.15
C GLY A 115 15.06 -3.86 -3.24
N VAL A 116 15.08 -4.24 -4.52
CA VAL A 116 14.84 -3.31 -5.63
C VAL A 116 13.34 -3.20 -5.91
N PRO A 117 12.75 -1.99 -5.99
CA PRO A 117 11.35 -1.83 -6.37
C PRO A 117 11.07 -2.40 -7.76
N PHE A 118 10.13 -3.35 -7.84
CA PHE A 118 9.80 -4.08 -9.08
C PHE A 118 8.64 -3.46 -9.84
N LYS A 119 7.51 -3.20 -9.16
CA LYS A 119 6.29 -2.67 -9.80
C LYS A 119 5.38 -1.96 -8.80
N ARG A 120 4.72 -0.89 -9.26
CA ARG A 120 3.69 -0.14 -8.52
C ARG A 120 2.32 -0.37 -9.16
N TYR A 121 1.29 -0.55 -8.35
CA TYR A 121 -0.07 -0.83 -8.78
C TYR A 121 -1.03 0.20 -8.19
N SER A 122 -2.03 0.59 -8.97
CA SER A 122 -2.97 1.65 -8.59
C SER A 122 -3.90 1.18 -7.47
N ARG A 123 -4.66 2.14 -6.93
CA ARG A 123 -5.75 1.87 -5.98
C ARG A 123 -6.78 0.87 -6.51
N ARG A 124 -6.99 0.81 -7.84
CA ARG A 124 -8.00 -0.03 -8.50
C ARG A 124 -7.49 -1.42 -8.84
N TYR A 125 -6.18 -1.60 -8.95
CA TYR A 125 -5.59 -2.91 -9.22
C TYR A 125 -5.89 -3.88 -8.08
N LEU A 126 -6.48 -5.04 -8.37
CA LEU A 126 -6.83 -5.99 -7.33
C LEU A 126 -5.56 -6.58 -6.70
N THR A 127 -5.53 -6.65 -5.37
CA THR A 127 -4.39 -7.25 -4.66
C THR A 127 -4.18 -8.71 -5.07
N SER A 128 -5.24 -9.46 -5.36
CA SER A 128 -5.16 -10.86 -5.85
C SER A 128 -4.39 -10.98 -7.16
N ASP A 129 -4.54 -9.99 -8.06
CA ASP A 129 -3.97 -10.07 -9.41
C ASP A 129 -2.44 -9.86 -9.40
N ILE A 130 -1.91 -9.37 -8.28
CA ILE A 130 -0.46 -9.26 -8.03
C ILE A 130 0.18 -10.65 -7.83
N GLU A 131 -0.61 -11.71 -7.58
CA GLU A 131 -0.11 -13.08 -7.35
C GLU A 131 0.83 -13.57 -8.47
N GLY A 132 0.55 -13.25 -9.73
CA GLY A 132 1.38 -13.65 -10.86
C GLY A 132 2.80 -13.07 -10.78
N ASP A 133 2.91 -11.79 -10.43
CA ASP A 133 4.20 -11.11 -10.27
C ASP A 133 4.92 -11.57 -9.00
N ILE A 134 4.18 -11.87 -7.91
CA ILE A 134 4.75 -12.47 -6.70
C ILE A 134 5.37 -13.83 -7.00
N LYS A 135 4.63 -14.74 -7.66
CA LYS A 135 5.15 -16.07 -8.03
C LYS A 135 6.41 -15.96 -8.89
N LYS A 136 6.42 -15.01 -9.84
CA LYS A 136 7.58 -14.72 -10.68
C LYS A 136 8.81 -14.34 -9.84
N LEU A 137 8.66 -13.42 -8.88
CA LEU A 137 9.78 -12.98 -8.02
C LEU A 137 10.23 -14.04 -7.01
N LEU A 138 9.32 -14.92 -6.57
CA LEU A 138 9.65 -16.05 -5.71
C LEU A 138 10.25 -17.24 -6.47
N GLY A 139 10.40 -17.16 -7.80
CA GLY A 139 10.89 -18.28 -8.62
C GLY A 139 9.95 -19.50 -8.63
N ILE A 140 8.68 -19.30 -8.27
CA ILE A 140 7.66 -20.34 -8.30
C ILE A 140 7.16 -20.43 -9.75
N ALA A 141 7.67 -21.41 -10.50
CA ALA A 141 7.24 -21.67 -11.87
C ALA A 141 5.71 -21.81 -11.96
N LYS A 142 5.13 -21.38 -13.09
CA LYS A 142 3.71 -21.54 -13.40
C LYS A 142 3.33 -23.00 -13.54
#